data_AF-A0A965HG94-F1
#
_entry.id   AF-A0A965HG94-F1
#
_cell.length_a   1.000
_cell.length_b   1.000
_cell.length_c   1.000
_cell.angle_alpha   90.00
_cell.angle_beta   90.00
_cell.angle_gamma   90.00
#
_symmetry.space_group_name_H-M   'P 1'
#
loop_
_entity.id
_entity.type
_entity.pdbx_description
1 polymer ?
#
loop_
_entity_poly.entity_id
_entity_poly.type
_entity_poly.pdbx_seq_one_letter_code
_entity_poly.pdbx_strand_id
1 'polypeptide(L)'
;MAEPDPRGAGKKDAGDHAGSCAPATRVRSLYPRHAYDESGTEVPKIQPLQQSERGHQRSRPQPMKSSRAFTLVELLAVMVIISMAAGMLSPSLQNVRAKAESTVCLSNLKQIGTAVWLWIPDNGNRYPRIENDPSHPVYEADDGAKTAIETLGPYGLTTNVLACPGDMKTGGKYFKKYTNSYEFPPWSGDEEANSGQIPIYTPGGTFQISASRVTLAWDYENVHSGGFNMLKADNTIQHRNFKPKYK
;
A
#
# COMPACT_ATOMS: atom_id res chain seq x y z
N MET A 1 30.85 47.93 40.18
CA MET A 1 31.63 49.01 39.54
C MET A 1 31.25 48.99 38.07
N ALA A 2 30.81 50.04 37.40
CA ALA A 2 30.27 51.34 37.74
C ALA A 2 29.77 51.86 36.39
N GLU A 3 28.58 52.46 36.36
CA GLU A 3 28.23 53.41 35.31
C GLU A 3 29.26 54.54 35.26
N PRO A 4 29.40 55.22 34.11
CA PRO A 4 28.82 56.57 34.10
C PRO A 4 28.25 57.02 32.74
N ASP A 5 27.04 57.58 32.79
CA ASP A 5 26.61 58.78 32.05
C ASP A 5 27.44 59.99 32.55
N PRO A 6 27.86 60.98 31.72
CA PRO A 6 27.06 62.22 31.58
C PRO A 6 27.26 63.07 30.30
N ARG A 7 26.15 63.68 29.85
CA ARG A 7 25.95 65.13 29.55
C ARG A 7 26.73 65.85 28.42
N GLY A 8 25.93 66.58 27.62
CA GLY A 8 26.16 67.99 27.23
C GLY A 8 26.22 68.24 25.72
N ALA A 9 25.77 69.36 25.14
CA ALA A 9 25.19 70.60 25.63
C ALA A 9 24.80 71.48 24.40
N GLY A 10 23.97 72.52 24.61
CA GLY A 10 23.81 73.68 23.70
C GLY A 10 22.41 73.78 23.07
N LYS A 11 21.40 74.45 23.65
CA LYS A 11 21.21 75.87 24.03
C LYS A 11 20.97 76.79 22.81
N LYS A 12 19.93 77.64 22.93
CA LYS A 12 19.64 78.91 22.21
C LYS A 12 18.80 78.75 20.93
N ASP A 13 17.75 79.51 20.61
CA ASP A 13 17.24 80.81 21.07
C ASP A 13 15.71 80.91 20.85
N ALA A 14 15.06 81.76 21.65
CA ALA A 14 13.74 82.31 21.41
C ALA A 14 13.85 83.54 20.48
N GLY A 15 12.96 83.66 19.51
CA GLY A 15 12.85 84.81 18.62
C GLY A 15 11.49 84.87 17.96
N ASP A 16 10.77 85.95 18.24
CA ASP A 16 9.48 86.36 17.68
C ASP A 16 9.46 86.34 16.14
N HIS A 17 8.27 86.16 15.56
CA HIS A 17 7.64 87.15 14.66
C HIS A 17 6.34 86.61 14.05
N ALA A 18 5.35 87.49 14.05
CA ALA A 18 4.01 87.32 13.49
C ALA A 18 4.02 86.97 12.00
N GLY A 19 3.01 86.22 11.55
CA GLY A 19 2.75 86.10 10.11
C GLY A 19 1.76 85.03 9.71
N SER A 20 0.51 85.46 9.51
CA SER A 20 -0.42 84.95 8.50
C SER A 20 -1.09 83.59 8.72
N CYS A 21 -2.42 83.65 8.86
CA CYS A 21 -3.35 82.53 8.67
C CYS A 21 -3.07 81.78 7.36
N ALA A 22 -2.82 80.47 7.48
CA ALA A 22 -3.07 79.49 6.42
C ALA A 22 -4.29 78.64 6.84
N PRO A 23 -5.15 78.21 5.89
CA PRO A 23 -6.35 77.45 6.23
C PRO A 23 -5.97 76.11 6.85
N ALA A 24 -6.63 75.75 7.95
CA ALA A 24 -6.40 74.50 8.66
C ALA A 24 -6.65 73.29 7.75
N THR A 25 -5.58 72.69 7.24
CA THR A 25 -5.61 71.39 6.58
C THR A 25 -6.00 70.37 7.64
N ARG A 26 -7.24 69.88 7.56
CA ARG A 26 -7.77 68.84 8.44
C ARG A 26 -6.97 67.56 8.19
N VAL A 27 -5.92 67.31 8.98
CA VAL A 27 -5.22 66.02 8.98
C VAL A 27 -6.21 64.98 9.48
N ARG A 28 -6.70 64.16 8.55
CA ARG A 28 -7.58 63.04 8.85
C ARG A 28 -6.73 62.01 9.59
N SER A 29 -7.07 61.73 10.85
CA SER A 29 -6.54 60.59 11.59
C SER A 29 -6.65 59.33 10.73
N LEU A 30 -5.50 58.73 10.38
CA LEU A 30 -5.41 57.54 9.52
C LEU A 30 -5.69 56.23 10.27
N TYR A 31 -6.10 56.29 11.53
CA TYR A 31 -6.46 55.10 12.31
C TYR A 31 -7.97 55.07 12.62
N PRO A 32 -8.68 53.98 12.26
CA PRO A 32 -10.08 53.81 12.62
C PRO A 32 -10.24 53.63 14.13
N ARG A 33 -11.21 54.32 14.74
CA ARG A 33 -11.66 54.02 16.10
C ARG A 33 -12.51 52.76 16.07
N HIS A 34 -11.98 51.65 16.56
CA HIS A 34 -12.73 50.42 16.83
C HIS A 34 -13.39 50.56 18.21
N ALA A 35 -14.69 50.27 18.29
CA ALA A 35 -15.43 50.23 19.54
C ALA A 35 -15.50 48.77 20.02
N TYR A 36 -15.05 48.54 21.25
CA TYR A 36 -15.03 47.24 21.92
C TYR A 36 -16.07 47.24 23.04
N ASP A 37 -16.65 46.09 23.35
CA ASP A 37 -17.49 45.92 24.54
C ASP A 37 -16.65 45.77 25.82
N GLU A 38 -17.28 45.79 27.01
CA GLU A 38 -16.56 45.69 28.30
C GLU A 38 -15.86 44.33 28.52
N SER A 39 -16.11 43.35 27.64
CA SER A 39 -15.43 42.04 27.60
C SER A 39 -14.28 41.96 26.59
N GLY A 40 -13.96 43.06 25.90
CA GLY A 40 -12.81 43.16 24.99
C GLY A 40 -13.04 42.56 23.59
N THR A 41 -14.29 42.30 23.20
CA THR A 41 -14.62 41.75 21.88
C THR A 41 -15.04 42.88 20.92
N GLU A 42 -14.62 42.81 19.65
CA GLU A 42 -14.99 43.82 18.64
C GLU A 42 -16.50 43.83 18.39
N VAL A 43 -17.12 45.00 18.49
CA VAL A 43 -18.55 45.16 18.21
C VAL A 43 -18.78 45.14 16.70
N PRO A 44 -19.59 44.21 16.16
CA PRO A 44 -19.85 44.14 14.73
C PRO A 44 -20.59 45.39 14.24
N LYS A 45 -20.08 45.97 13.16
CA LYS A 45 -20.57 47.22 12.57
C LYS A 45 -21.92 46.97 11.87
N ILE A 46 -23.02 47.35 12.51
CA ILE A 46 -24.36 47.23 11.92
C ILE A 46 -24.49 48.28 10.80
N GLN A 47 -24.63 47.81 9.56
CA GLN A 47 -24.76 48.66 8.39
C GLN A 47 -26.25 49.01 8.18
N PRO A 48 -26.62 50.28 8.00
CA PRO A 48 -28.01 50.63 7.73
C PRO A 48 -28.43 50.05 6.38
N LEU A 49 -29.67 49.56 6.31
CA LEU A 49 -30.30 49.06 5.10
C LEU A 49 -30.38 50.19 4.06
N GLN A 50 -29.40 50.24 3.16
CA GLN A 50 -29.47 51.11 1.99
C GLN A 50 -30.53 50.55 1.04
N GLN A 51 -31.66 51.24 1.00
CA GLN A 51 -32.72 51.03 0.03
C GLN A 51 -32.17 51.35 -1.35
N SER A 52 -31.81 50.30 -2.09
CA SER A 52 -31.30 50.37 -3.46
C SER A 52 -32.45 50.73 -4.40
N GLU A 53 -32.64 52.01 -4.66
CA GLU A 53 -33.43 52.51 -5.79
C GLU A 53 -32.70 52.20 -7.10
N ARG A 54 -32.82 50.96 -7.59
CA ARG A 54 -32.32 50.57 -8.91
C ARG A 54 -33.36 50.95 -9.96
N GLY A 55 -33.08 52.06 -10.65
CA GLY A 55 -33.70 52.40 -11.92
C GLY A 55 -33.69 51.20 -12.87
N HIS A 56 -34.86 50.95 -13.45
CA HIS A 56 -35.16 49.89 -14.40
C HIS A 56 -34.37 50.12 -15.72
N GLN A 57 -33.09 49.74 -15.73
CA GLN A 57 -32.35 49.55 -16.98
C GLN A 57 -32.94 48.32 -17.65
N ARG A 58 -33.67 48.53 -18.76
CA ARG A 58 -34.18 47.48 -19.64
C ARG A 58 -33.01 46.70 -20.23
N SER A 59 -32.64 45.60 -19.57
CA SER A 59 -31.75 44.59 -20.11
C SER A 59 -32.36 44.03 -21.40
N ARG A 60 -31.64 44.19 -22.51
CA ARG A 60 -31.94 43.46 -23.75
C ARG A 60 -32.05 41.96 -23.41
N PRO A 61 -33.07 41.23 -23.88
CA PRO A 61 -33.16 39.80 -23.66
C PRO A 61 -31.97 39.13 -24.36
N GLN A 62 -31.06 38.59 -23.55
CA GLN A 62 -30.03 37.67 -24.04
C GLN A 62 -30.75 36.41 -24.52
N PRO A 63 -30.44 35.87 -25.71
CA PRO A 63 -31.01 34.60 -26.13
C PRO A 63 -30.62 33.54 -25.09
N MET A 64 -31.62 33.00 -24.39
CA MET A 64 -31.39 31.90 -23.47
C MET A 64 -30.85 30.74 -24.30
N LYS A 65 -29.59 30.36 -24.08
CA LYS A 65 -29.07 29.11 -24.64
C LYS A 65 -29.99 28.01 -24.15
N SER A 66 -30.73 27.37 -25.06
CA SER A 66 -31.60 26.27 -24.68
C SER A 66 -30.73 25.17 -24.08
N SER A 67 -30.87 24.96 -22.77
CA SER A 67 -30.33 23.77 -22.14
C SER A 67 -31.07 22.59 -22.75
N ARG A 68 -30.38 21.78 -23.55
CA ARG A 68 -30.90 20.50 -24.03
C ARG A 68 -31.20 19.65 -22.79
N ALA A 69 -32.48 19.49 -22.47
CA ALA A 69 -32.92 18.56 -21.43
C ALA A 69 -32.78 17.14 -21.97
N PHE A 70 -32.13 16.26 -21.21
CA PHE A 70 -32.00 14.84 -21.56
C PHE A 70 -33.39 14.20 -21.58
N THR A 71 -33.70 13.49 -22.65
CA THR A 71 -34.93 12.70 -22.71
C THR A 71 -34.75 11.42 -21.91
N LEU A 72 -35.83 10.92 -21.31
CA LEU A 72 -35.84 9.66 -20.57
C LEU A 72 -35.40 8.49 -21.49
N VAL A 73 -35.73 8.56 -22.78
CA VAL A 73 -35.34 7.57 -23.80
C VAL A 73 -33.83 7.54 -24.03
N GLU A 74 -33.16 8.69 -24.11
CA GLU A 74 -31.68 8.74 -24.25
C GLU A 74 -30.99 8.09 -23.05
N LEU A 75 -31.49 8.33 -21.84
CA LEU A 75 -30.93 7.74 -20.63
C LEU A 75 -31.20 6.23 -20.56
N LEU A 76 -32.41 5.78 -20.94
CA LEU A 76 -32.77 4.36 -21.01
C LEU A 76 -31.92 3.60 -22.04
N ALA A 77 -31.70 4.17 -23.23
CA ALA A 77 -30.91 3.50 -24.26
C ALA A 77 -29.45 3.27 -23.81
N VAL A 78 -28.87 4.24 -23.10
CA VAL A 78 -27.49 4.13 -22.60
C VAL A 78 -27.34 3.05 -21.53
N MET A 79 -28.25 2.98 -20.55
CA MET A 79 -28.18 1.92 -19.53
C MET A 79 -28.39 0.51 -20.12
N VAL A 80 -29.19 0.40 -21.18
CA VAL A 80 -29.38 -0.87 -21.92
C VAL A 80 -28.07 -1.29 -22.59
N ILE A 81 -27.38 -0.38 -23.27
CA ILE A 81 -26.11 -0.70 -23.94
C ILE A 81 -25.01 -1.02 -22.91
N ILE A 82 -24.91 -0.25 -21.82
CA ILE A 82 -23.92 -0.49 -20.74
C ILE A 82 -24.15 -1.85 -20.09
N SER A 83 -25.40 -2.21 -19.80
CA SER A 83 -25.70 -3.49 -19.15
C SER A 83 -25.35 -4.69 -20.05
N MET A 84 -25.64 -4.61 -21.36
CA MET A 84 -25.24 -5.63 -22.34
C MET A 84 -23.72 -5.76 -22.44
N ALA A 85 -23.00 -4.63 -22.53
CA ALA A 85 -21.54 -4.63 -22.59
C ALA A 85 -20.90 -5.19 -21.30
N ALA A 86 -21.40 -4.77 -20.13
CA ALA A 86 -20.91 -5.25 -18.84
C ALA A 86 -21.16 -6.77 -18.65
N GLY A 87 -22.28 -7.28 -19.17
CA GLY A 87 -22.60 -8.71 -19.12
C GLY A 87 -21.55 -9.60 -19.79
N MET A 88 -20.98 -9.15 -20.92
CA MET A 88 -19.92 -9.90 -21.63
C MET A 88 -18.55 -9.76 -20.95
N LEU A 89 -18.31 -8.68 -20.22
CA LEU A 89 -17.02 -8.39 -19.57
C LEU A 89 -16.84 -9.09 -18.21
N SER A 90 -17.92 -9.33 -17.47
CA SER A 90 -17.86 -9.95 -16.13
C SER A 90 -17.12 -11.29 -16.07
N PRO A 91 -17.43 -12.31 -16.89
CA PRO A 91 -16.73 -13.60 -16.82
C PRO A 91 -15.26 -13.50 -17.25
N SER A 92 -14.94 -12.58 -18.16
CA SER A 92 -13.56 -12.34 -18.60
C SER A 92 -12.72 -11.74 -17.48
N LEU A 93 -13.25 -10.75 -16.74
CA LEU A 93 -12.55 -10.09 -15.64
C LEU A 93 -12.25 -11.04 -14.48
N GLN A 94 -13.16 -11.97 -14.16
CA GLN A 94 -12.93 -12.98 -13.13
C GLN A 94 -11.75 -13.88 -13.48
N ASN A 95 -11.66 -14.32 -14.73
CA ASN A 95 -10.54 -15.13 -15.22
C ASN A 95 -9.21 -14.36 -15.21
N VAL A 96 -9.22 -13.08 -15.62
CA VAL A 96 -8.03 -12.21 -15.57
C VAL A 96 -7.54 -12.04 -14.13
N ARG A 97 -8.46 -11.80 -13.19
CA ARG A 97 -8.11 -11.64 -11.77
C ARG A 97 -7.51 -12.92 -11.18
N ALA A 98 -8.08 -14.08 -11.47
CA ALA A 98 -7.54 -15.37 -11.01
C ALA A 98 -6.12 -15.62 -11.56
N LYS A 99 -5.86 -15.27 -12.83
CA LYS A 99 -4.52 -15.34 -13.41
C LYS A 99 -3.54 -14.37 -12.74
N ALA A 100 -3.95 -13.13 -12.50
CA ALA A 100 -3.12 -12.14 -11.82
C ALA A 100 -2.71 -12.60 -10.41
N GLU A 101 -3.64 -13.20 -9.67
CA GLU A 101 -3.38 -13.77 -8.34
C GLU A 101 -2.43 -14.96 -8.39
N SER A 102 -2.55 -15.82 -9.41
CA SER A 102 -1.56 -16.87 -9.65
C SER A 102 -0.17 -16.28 -9.93
N THR A 103 -0.06 -15.22 -10.74
CA THR A 103 1.21 -14.52 -10.98
C THR A 103 1.85 -13.99 -9.70
N VAL A 104 1.05 -13.48 -8.77
CA VAL A 104 1.56 -13.06 -7.44
C VAL A 104 2.07 -14.27 -6.66
N CYS A 105 1.33 -15.39 -6.59
CA CYS A 105 1.81 -16.58 -5.88
C CYS A 105 3.07 -17.20 -6.54
N LEU A 106 3.24 -17.08 -7.87
CA LEU A 106 4.49 -17.42 -8.56
C LEU A 106 5.65 -16.50 -8.14
N SER A 107 5.41 -15.19 -8.04
CA SER A 107 6.42 -14.24 -7.54
C SER A 107 6.81 -14.54 -6.10
N ASN A 108 5.84 -14.90 -5.26
CA ASN A 108 6.07 -15.30 -3.88
C ASN A 108 6.95 -16.56 -3.78
N LEU A 109 6.63 -17.62 -4.55
CA LEU A 109 7.47 -18.83 -4.63
C LEU A 109 8.89 -18.50 -5.09
N LYS A 110 9.04 -17.55 -6.02
CA LYS A 110 10.37 -17.12 -6.47
C LYS A 110 11.15 -16.41 -5.36
N GLN A 111 10.48 -15.57 -4.57
CA GLN A 111 11.09 -14.91 -3.40
C GLN A 111 11.47 -15.92 -2.31
N ILE A 112 10.64 -16.95 -2.07
CA ILE A 112 10.98 -18.09 -1.20
C ILE A 112 12.25 -18.77 -1.71
N GLY A 113 12.29 -19.12 -3.00
CA GLY A 113 13.45 -19.74 -3.62
C GLY A 113 14.71 -18.88 -3.48
N THR A 114 14.62 -17.57 -3.72
CA THR A 114 15.73 -16.65 -3.48
C THR A 114 16.20 -16.66 -2.03
N ALA A 115 15.29 -16.62 -1.05
CA ALA A 115 15.66 -16.69 0.37
C ALA A 115 16.35 -18.02 0.71
N VAL A 116 15.88 -19.15 0.16
CA VAL A 116 16.53 -20.47 0.31
C VAL A 116 17.95 -20.44 -0.27
N TRP A 117 18.14 -19.90 -1.47
CA TRP A 117 19.45 -19.81 -2.11
C TRP A 117 20.43 -18.88 -1.40
N LEU A 118 19.93 -17.89 -0.66
CA LEU A 118 20.75 -17.07 0.23
C LEU A 118 21.08 -17.80 1.55
N TRP A 119 20.20 -18.67 2.02
CA TRP A 119 20.37 -19.46 3.26
C TRP A 119 21.39 -20.59 3.11
N ILE A 120 21.38 -21.29 1.98
CA ILE A 120 22.23 -22.46 1.68
C ILE A 120 23.72 -22.27 2.04
N PRO A 121 24.44 -21.23 1.57
CA PRO A 121 25.88 -21.10 1.80
C PRO A 121 26.25 -20.93 3.28
N ASP A 122 25.37 -20.31 4.07
CA ASP A 122 25.60 -20.05 5.50
C ASP A 122 25.32 -21.28 6.37
N ASN A 123 24.70 -22.33 5.80
CA ASN A 123 24.20 -23.50 6.54
C ASN A 123 24.70 -24.83 5.95
N GLY A 124 25.97 -24.85 5.51
CA GLY A 124 26.64 -26.09 5.10
C GLY A 124 26.25 -26.60 3.71
N ASN A 125 25.76 -25.72 2.83
CA ASN A 125 25.37 -26.03 1.44
C ASN A 125 24.23 -27.05 1.32
N ARG A 126 23.33 -27.06 2.30
CA ARG A 126 22.16 -27.96 2.33
C ARG A 126 20.87 -27.17 2.20
N TYR A 127 19.79 -27.82 1.81
CA TYR A 127 18.46 -27.22 1.84
C TYR A 127 17.92 -27.14 3.27
N PRO A 128 17.13 -26.11 3.59
CA PRO A 128 16.62 -25.91 4.94
C PRO A 128 15.59 -26.97 5.33
N ARG A 129 15.69 -27.47 6.58
CA ARG A 129 14.61 -28.22 7.23
C ARG A 129 13.56 -27.22 7.73
N ILE A 130 12.40 -27.22 7.08
CA ILE A 130 11.30 -26.30 7.42
C ILE A 130 10.14 -27.09 7.99
N GLU A 131 9.77 -26.75 9.22
CA GLU A 131 8.60 -27.29 9.89
C GLU A 131 7.34 -26.53 9.45
N ASN A 132 6.33 -27.28 9.00
CA ASN A 132 5.08 -26.69 8.53
C ASN A 132 4.05 -26.55 9.66
N ASP A 133 3.99 -27.55 10.56
CA ASP A 133 3.07 -27.58 11.69
C ASP A 133 3.85 -27.79 12.99
N PRO A 134 4.15 -26.71 13.74
CA PRO A 134 4.79 -26.83 15.05
C PRO A 134 4.00 -27.65 16.08
N SER A 135 2.70 -27.87 15.86
CA SER A 135 1.85 -28.69 16.75
C SER A 135 1.99 -30.19 16.47
N HIS A 136 2.43 -30.56 15.26
CA HIS A 136 2.64 -31.95 14.83
C HIS A 136 3.95 -32.01 14.03
N PRO A 137 5.11 -31.87 14.71
CA PRO A 137 6.38 -31.78 14.02
C PRO A 137 6.69 -33.07 13.26
N VAL A 138 7.26 -32.92 12.07
CA VAL A 138 7.75 -34.03 11.24
C VAL A 138 9.21 -34.34 11.57
N TYR A 139 9.96 -33.34 12.01
CA TYR A 139 11.35 -33.48 12.44
C TYR A 139 11.43 -33.67 13.95
N GLU A 140 12.47 -34.35 14.42
CA GLU A 140 12.74 -34.50 15.84
C GLU A 140 13.22 -33.17 16.44
N ALA A 141 13.14 -33.02 17.76
CA ALA A 141 13.48 -31.75 18.42
C ALA A 141 14.97 -31.37 18.27
N ASP A 142 15.85 -32.36 18.14
CA ASP A 142 17.29 -32.20 17.94
C ASP A 142 17.67 -31.89 16.48
N ASP A 143 16.77 -32.11 15.53
CA ASP A 143 16.98 -31.79 14.10
C ASP A 143 17.01 -30.29 13.81
N GLY A 144 16.60 -29.44 14.76
CA GLY A 144 16.67 -27.99 14.67
C GLY A 144 15.74 -27.35 13.62
N ALA A 145 14.75 -28.10 13.12
CA ALA A 145 13.78 -27.58 12.16
C ALA A 145 12.90 -26.49 12.79
N LYS A 146 12.70 -25.40 12.04
CA LYS A 146 11.88 -24.25 12.46
C LYS A 146 10.90 -23.87 11.37
N THR A 147 9.97 -22.99 11.69
CA THR A 147 9.00 -22.48 10.71
C THR A 147 9.71 -21.74 9.57
N ALA A 148 9.05 -21.65 8.40
CA ALA A 148 9.61 -20.99 7.22
C ALA A 148 10.07 -19.55 7.52
N ILE A 149 9.27 -18.81 8.29
CA ILE A 149 9.57 -17.42 8.63
C ILE A 149 10.76 -17.29 9.58
N GLU A 150 10.94 -18.20 10.52
CA GLU A 150 12.09 -18.20 11.44
C GLU A 150 13.38 -18.57 10.72
N THR A 151 13.33 -19.56 9.83
CA THR A 151 14.50 -20.06 9.09
C THR A 151 14.95 -19.08 8.01
N LEU A 152 14.01 -18.57 7.21
CA LEU A 152 14.32 -17.78 6.01
C LEU A 152 14.08 -16.27 6.19
N GLY A 153 13.49 -15.84 7.32
CA GLY A 153 13.25 -14.43 7.64
C GLY A 153 14.50 -13.55 7.58
N PRO A 154 15.64 -13.98 8.17
CA PRO A 154 16.91 -13.24 8.08
C PRO A 154 17.40 -13.03 6.64
N TYR A 155 16.95 -13.86 5.70
CA TYR A 155 17.33 -13.85 4.28
C TYR A 155 16.29 -13.12 3.40
N GLY A 156 15.43 -12.30 4.01
CA GLY A 156 14.47 -11.45 3.32
C GLY A 156 13.09 -12.06 3.09
N LEU A 157 12.81 -13.25 3.62
CA LEU A 157 11.46 -13.80 3.59
C LEU A 157 10.55 -13.03 4.55
N THR A 158 9.36 -12.65 4.09
CA THR A 158 8.37 -11.96 4.92
C THR A 158 7.06 -12.73 4.94
N THR A 159 6.22 -12.48 5.95
CA THR A 159 4.89 -13.09 6.06
C THR A 159 3.98 -12.75 4.87
N ASN A 160 4.17 -11.57 4.25
CA ASN A 160 3.46 -11.19 3.04
C ASN A 160 3.80 -12.08 1.83
N VAL A 161 5.07 -12.50 1.73
CA VAL A 161 5.51 -13.46 0.70
C VAL A 161 4.90 -14.83 0.96
N LEU A 162 4.76 -15.22 2.23
CA LEU A 162 4.13 -16.47 2.61
C LEU A 162 2.60 -16.47 2.47
N ALA A 163 1.98 -15.32 2.18
CA ALA A 163 0.54 -15.20 1.97
C ALA A 163 0.17 -15.33 0.49
N CYS A 164 -0.46 -16.43 0.10
CA CYS A 164 -0.97 -16.55 -1.26
C CYS A 164 -2.36 -15.87 -1.36
N PRO A 165 -2.56 -14.85 -2.23
CA PRO A 165 -3.85 -14.18 -2.40
C PRO A 165 -5.02 -15.12 -2.75
N GLY A 166 -4.75 -16.24 -3.45
CA GLY A 166 -5.76 -17.25 -3.73
C GLY A 166 -6.27 -17.95 -2.46
N ASP A 167 -5.35 -18.36 -1.57
CA ASP A 167 -5.67 -18.98 -0.27
C ASP A 167 -6.39 -18.00 0.66
N MET A 168 -5.95 -16.74 0.69
CA MET A 168 -6.59 -15.70 1.50
C MET A 168 -8.06 -15.46 1.11
N LYS A 169 -8.43 -15.72 -0.16
CA LYS A 169 -9.83 -15.63 -0.62
C LYS A 169 -10.69 -16.82 -0.24
N THR A 170 -10.13 -18.03 -0.15
CA THR A 170 -10.85 -19.23 0.28
C THR A 170 -11.01 -19.32 1.80
N GLY A 171 -10.61 -18.26 2.51
CA GLY A 171 -10.71 -18.12 3.96
C GLY A 171 -9.36 -18.29 4.67
N GLY A 172 -8.28 -18.60 3.94
CA GLY A 172 -6.91 -18.65 4.44
C GLY A 172 -6.74 -19.59 5.62
N LYS A 173 -7.34 -20.78 5.58
CA LYS A 173 -7.38 -21.69 6.74
C LYS A 173 -5.97 -22.10 7.16
N TYR A 174 -5.14 -22.43 6.18
CA TYR A 174 -3.76 -22.84 6.41
C TYR A 174 -2.90 -21.64 6.84
N PHE A 175 -3.00 -20.51 6.12
CA PHE A 175 -2.28 -19.28 6.48
C PHE A 175 -2.63 -18.78 7.88
N LYS A 176 -3.89 -18.79 8.30
CA LYS A 176 -4.28 -18.36 9.65
C LYS A 176 -3.72 -19.25 10.76
N LYS A 177 -3.49 -20.53 10.47
CA LYS A 177 -2.98 -21.49 11.45
C LYS A 177 -1.45 -21.43 11.55
N TYR A 178 -0.75 -21.30 10.42
CA TYR A 178 0.70 -21.45 10.36
C TYR A 178 1.47 -20.22 9.85
N THR A 179 0.77 -19.12 9.55
CA THR A 179 1.34 -17.92 8.90
C THR A 179 2.07 -18.25 7.59
N ASN A 180 1.60 -19.29 6.90
CA ASN A 180 2.19 -19.82 5.69
C ASN A 180 1.10 -20.42 4.79
N SER A 181 1.05 -20.05 3.51
CA SER A 181 0.17 -20.64 2.49
C SER A 181 0.87 -21.72 1.66
N TYR A 182 2.17 -21.94 1.89
CA TYR A 182 3.00 -22.89 1.18
C TYR A 182 3.41 -24.04 2.09
N GLU A 183 3.58 -25.22 1.52
CA GLU A 183 4.01 -26.41 2.24
C GLU A 183 5.42 -26.79 1.81
N PHE A 184 6.26 -27.07 2.80
CA PHE A 184 7.66 -27.43 2.63
C PHE A 184 7.86 -28.94 2.80
N PRO A 185 8.42 -29.61 1.80
CA PRO A 185 8.56 -31.05 1.76
C PRO A 185 9.68 -31.58 2.67
N PRO A 186 9.43 -32.56 3.58
CA PRO A 186 10.48 -33.09 4.45
C PRO A 186 11.62 -33.79 3.71
N TRP A 187 11.36 -34.45 2.58
CA TRP A 187 12.40 -35.13 1.77
C TRP A 187 13.47 -34.19 1.21
N SER A 188 13.20 -32.87 1.21
CA SER A 188 14.14 -31.90 0.63
C SER A 188 15.07 -31.32 1.66
N GLY A 189 14.72 -31.39 2.94
CA GLY A 189 15.54 -30.83 4.01
C GLY A 189 16.85 -31.60 4.13
N ASP A 190 17.94 -30.88 4.38
CA ASP A 190 19.28 -31.43 4.64
C ASP A 190 19.97 -32.09 3.43
N GLU A 191 19.35 -32.05 2.27
CA GLU A 191 19.94 -32.51 1.02
C GLU A 191 20.95 -31.50 0.47
N GLU A 192 22.02 -31.99 -0.16
CA GLU A 192 23.07 -31.15 -0.74
C GLU A 192 22.52 -30.32 -1.92
N ALA A 193 22.70 -28.99 -1.86
CA ALA A 193 22.11 -28.06 -2.83
C ALA A 193 22.99 -27.82 -4.07
N ASN A 194 24.31 -27.86 -3.92
CA ASN A 194 25.25 -27.40 -4.95
C ASN A 194 25.69 -28.49 -5.95
N SER A 195 25.39 -29.76 -5.68
CA SER A 195 25.73 -30.88 -6.56
C SER A 195 24.89 -30.94 -7.85
N GLY A 196 23.76 -30.21 -7.91
CA GLY A 196 22.78 -30.29 -8.99
C GLY A 196 22.02 -31.63 -9.08
N GLN A 197 22.43 -32.60 -8.26
CA GLN A 197 21.85 -33.93 -8.13
C GLN A 197 21.60 -34.24 -6.66
N ILE A 198 20.36 -34.57 -6.33
CA ILE A 198 19.92 -34.85 -4.98
C ILE A 198 19.70 -36.36 -4.85
N PRO A 199 20.33 -37.04 -3.88
CA PRO A 199 20.10 -38.46 -3.64
C PRO A 199 18.69 -38.66 -3.07
N ILE A 200 17.95 -39.62 -3.61
CA ILE A 200 16.69 -40.08 -3.00
C ILE A 200 16.90 -41.48 -2.44
N TYR A 201 16.69 -41.60 -1.14
CA TYR A 201 16.77 -42.85 -0.41
C TYR A 201 15.45 -43.61 -0.55
N THR A 202 15.50 -44.78 -1.17
CA THR A 202 14.37 -45.72 -1.19
C THR A 202 14.76 -47.06 -0.60
N PRO A 203 13.80 -47.89 -0.18
CA PRO A 203 14.10 -49.25 0.29
C PRO A 203 14.89 -50.08 -0.73
N GLY A 204 14.81 -49.76 -2.03
CA GLY A 204 15.53 -50.44 -3.12
C GLY A 204 16.89 -49.84 -3.48
N GLY A 205 17.38 -48.84 -2.74
CA GLY A 205 18.66 -48.18 -3.00
C GLY A 205 18.56 -46.66 -3.12
N THR A 206 19.71 -46.02 -3.38
CA THR A 206 19.81 -44.56 -3.57
C THR A 206 19.92 -44.25 -5.05
N PHE A 207 19.06 -43.39 -5.57
CA PHE A 207 19.16 -42.88 -6.95
C PHE A 207 19.29 -41.36 -6.96
N GLN A 208 20.11 -40.85 -7.88
CA GLN A 208 20.35 -39.43 -8.04
C GLN A 208 19.31 -38.81 -8.96
N ILE A 209 18.66 -37.73 -8.53
CA ILE A 209 17.74 -36.95 -9.37
C ILE A 209 18.22 -35.52 -9.53
N SER A 210 18.02 -34.96 -10.72
CA SER A 210 18.29 -33.54 -10.97
C SER A 210 17.50 -32.64 -10.02
N ALA A 211 18.11 -31.55 -9.56
CA ALA A 211 17.48 -30.51 -8.74
C ALA A 211 16.16 -29.98 -9.35
N SER A 212 16.04 -29.94 -10.68
CA SER A 212 14.80 -29.57 -11.39
C SER A 212 13.59 -30.47 -11.10
N ARG A 213 13.82 -31.69 -10.61
CA ARG A 213 12.78 -32.67 -10.27
C ARG A 213 12.39 -32.61 -8.79
N VAL A 214 13.32 -32.20 -7.92
CA VAL A 214 13.06 -32.05 -6.48
C VAL A 214 12.24 -30.80 -6.24
N THR A 215 11.18 -30.95 -5.46
CA THR A 215 10.34 -29.84 -5.05
C THR A 215 10.80 -29.39 -3.67
N LEU A 216 10.88 -28.07 -3.47
CA LEU A 216 11.23 -27.40 -2.22
C LEU A 216 10.03 -26.73 -1.54
N ALA A 217 9.00 -26.35 -2.29
CA ALA A 217 7.77 -25.81 -1.73
C ALA A 217 6.64 -25.92 -2.75
N TRP A 218 5.39 -25.94 -2.29
CA TRP A 218 4.22 -25.78 -3.15
C TRP A 218 3.09 -25.06 -2.43
N ASP A 219 2.08 -24.62 -3.17
CA ASP A 219 0.81 -24.10 -2.63
C ASP A 219 0.00 -25.17 -1.88
N TYR A 220 -0.40 -24.88 -0.65
CA TYR A 220 -1.08 -25.88 0.18
C TYR A 220 -2.46 -26.28 -0.38
N GLU A 221 -3.28 -25.30 -0.79
CA GLU A 221 -4.59 -25.48 -1.41
C GLU A 221 -4.52 -25.28 -2.93
N ASN A 222 -5.34 -26.02 -3.68
CA ASN A 222 -5.56 -25.80 -5.11
C ASN A 222 -6.45 -24.58 -5.33
N VAL A 223 -5.86 -23.40 -5.23
CA VAL A 223 -6.54 -22.10 -5.42
C VAL A 223 -6.26 -21.48 -6.79
N HIS A 224 -5.49 -22.17 -7.63
CA HIS A 224 -5.05 -21.68 -8.93
C HIS A 224 -5.51 -22.59 -10.06
N SER A 225 -6.47 -22.14 -10.86
CA SER A 225 -6.85 -22.67 -12.19
C SER A 225 -6.73 -24.21 -12.41
N GLY A 226 -6.98 -25.03 -11.38
CA GLY A 226 -6.96 -26.50 -11.48
C GLY A 226 -5.64 -27.19 -11.13
N GLY A 227 -4.65 -26.51 -10.52
CA GLY A 227 -3.40 -27.14 -10.13
C GLY A 227 -2.62 -26.42 -9.03
N PHE A 228 -1.40 -26.90 -8.84
CA PHE A 228 -0.47 -26.56 -7.78
C PHE A 228 0.80 -25.94 -8.38
N ASN A 229 1.21 -24.80 -7.84
CA ASN A 229 2.48 -24.16 -8.16
C ASN A 229 3.58 -24.70 -7.25
N MET A 230 4.67 -25.17 -7.86
CA MET A 230 5.72 -25.91 -7.19
C MET A 230 7.08 -25.25 -7.42
N LEU A 231 7.74 -24.81 -6.36
CA LEU A 231 9.13 -24.38 -6.39
C LEU A 231 10.04 -25.59 -6.44
N LYS A 232 10.97 -25.59 -7.40
CA LYS A 232 11.98 -26.63 -7.58
C LYS A 232 13.31 -26.24 -6.96
N ALA A 233 14.14 -27.24 -6.69
CA ALA A 233 15.46 -27.03 -6.09
C ALA A 233 16.38 -26.18 -6.97
N ASP A 234 16.25 -26.27 -8.29
CA ASP A 234 16.92 -25.37 -9.25
C ASP A 234 16.32 -23.94 -9.34
N ASN A 235 15.45 -23.57 -8.39
CA ASN A 235 14.75 -22.28 -8.33
C ASN A 235 13.80 -22.03 -9.53
N THR A 236 13.42 -23.06 -10.28
CA THR A 236 12.35 -22.96 -11.28
C THR A 236 10.99 -23.21 -10.64
N ILE A 237 9.92 -22.73 -11.29
CA ILE A 237 8.55 -22.98 -10.82
C ILE A 237 7.84 -23.82 -11.87
N GLN A 238 7.18 -24.90 -11.41
CA GLN A 238 6.37 -25.78 -12.24
C GLN A 238 4.93 -25.77 -11.77
N HIS A 239 3.98 -25.78 -12.71
CA HIS A 239 2.57 -25.97 -12.41
C HIS A 239 2.17 -27.43 -12.66
N ARG A 240 1.48 -28.07 -11.71
CA ARG A 240 1.00 -29.46 -11.85
C ARG A 240 -0.43 -29.62 -11.35
N ASN A 241 -1.21 -30.44 -12.04
CA ASN A 241 -2.63 -30.67 -11.70
C ASN A 241 -2.82 -31.64 -10.50
N PHE A 242 -1.73 -32.08 -9.86
CA PHE A 242 -1.79 -33.01 -8.73
C PHE A 242 -0.85 -32.55 -7.63
N LYS A 243 -1.31 -32.68 -6.38
CA LYS A 243 -0.49 -32.46 -5.19
C LYS A 243 0.51 -33.62 -5.05
N PRO A 244 1.79 -33.35 -4.78
CA PRO A 244 2.73 -34.39 -4.38
C PRO A 244 2.19 -35.09 -3.12
N LYS A 245 2.26 -36.42 -3.10
CA LYS A 245 1.91 -37.19 -1.92
C LYS A 245 3.15 -37.90 -1.41
N TYR A 246 3.34 -37.80 -0.11
CA TYR A 246 4.20 -38.70 0.66
C TYR A 246 3.35 -39.91 1.01
N LYS A 247 3.90 -41.11 0.80
CA LYS A 247 3.40 -42.35 1.39
C LYS A 247 4.46 -42.87 2.33
#